data_AF-A0A6N9ZBA7-F1
#
_entry.id   AF-A0A6N9ZBA7-F1
#
_cell.length_a   1.000
_cell.length_b   1.000
_cell.length_c   1.000
_cell.angle_alpha   90.00
_cell.angle_beta   90.00
_cell.angle_gamma   90.00
#
_symmetry.space_group_name_H-M   'P 1'
#
loop_
_entity.id
_entity.type
_entity.pdbx_description
1 polymer ?
#
loop_
_entity_poly.entity_id
_entity_poly.type
_entity_poly.pdbx_seq_one_letter_code
_entity_poly.pdbx_strand_id
1 'polypeptide(L)'
;MSGSVSPLAPKSFVSMPPLRGVRLATASAGIKYKNRTDVLLMVFDRPATVAGVFTRSKCPSAPVDFCRANLPHGSARAVVVNSGNANAFTGLKGRHATALTAKSAAAAVGCAENEVYLASTGVIGEPLDATKFAGVLDRMQVEATGDFWFEAAKAIMTTDTYPKVSTRSAEIGGVAVTINGIAKGAGMIAPDMATMLSFLVTDADIAPAALQALLSDGVGPTFNSMTVDSDTSTSDTLMLFATGAAAEDGQARIERADDPRLAAFRAALNEVLKDLSLQVVRDGEGATKMLEITVTGAESDAAAKRIALSIANSPLVKTAAAGEDANWGRIVMAVGKSGEMADRDRLAIWFGDIRVAVNGERDPDYSEAAASDVMKAQDIPVKVDIGLGAGTATVWTCDLTKEYVAINGDYRS
;
A
#
# COMPACT_ATOMS: atom_id res chain seq x y z
N MET A 1 -5.51 -1.23 19.99
CA MET A 1 -5.41 -2.29 18.96
C MET A 1 -6.81 -2.83 18.80
N SER A 2 -7.32 -2.97 17.58
CA SER A 2 -8.55 -3.72 17.34
C SER A 2 -8.48 -5.03 18.12
N GLY A 3 -9.49 -5.33 18.95
CA GLY A 3 -9.53 -6.57 19.72
C GLY A 3 -9.75 -7.81 18.85
N SER A 4 -10.19 -7.63 17.60
CA SER A 4 -10.55 -8.69 16.66
C SER A 4 -9.85 -8.54 15.32
N VAL A 5 -9.64 -9.70 14.66
CA VAL A 5 -9.19 -9.75 13.26
C VAL A 5 -10.32 -9.26 12.35
N SER A 6 -9.98 -8.47 11.33
CA SER A 6 -10.94 -7.98 10.34
C SER A 6 -11.77 -9.14 9.77
N PRO A 7 -13.10 -9.00 9.65
CA PRO A 7 -13.95 -10.02 9.03
C PRO A 7 -13.68 -10.18 7.52
N LEU A 8 -12.92 -9.26 6.92
CA LEU A 8 -12.49 -9.28 5.53
C LEU A 8 -11.11 -9.92 5.33
N ALA A 9 -10.46 -10.38 6.41
CA ALA A 9 -9.15 -11.00 6.34
C ALA A 9 -9.14 -12.24 5.43
N PRO A 10 -8.04 -12.51 4.70
CA PRO A 10 -7.89 -13.72 3.92
C PRO A 10 -8.09 -14.97 4.78
N LYS A 11 -8.84 -15.95 4.27
CA LYS A 11 -9.04 -17.25 4.95
C LYS A 11 -7.76 -18.11 4.95
N SER A 12 -6.86 -17.83 4.02
CA SER A 12 -5.56 -18.47 3.88
C SER A 12 -4.57 -17.47 3.29
N PHE A 13 -3.30 -17.62 3.64
CA PHE A 13 -2.22 -16.83 3.06
C PHE A 13 -1.51 -17.63 1.97
N VAL A 14 -1.05 -16.93 0.92
CA VAL A 14 -0.20 -17.54 -0.10
C VAL A 14 1.13 -17.98 0.53
N SER A 15 1.62 -19.14 0.13
CA SER A 15 2.97 -19.56 0.49
C SER A 15 3.97 -18.70 -0.27
N MET A 16 4.78 -17.94 0.45
CA MET A 16 5.78 -17.04 -0.13
C MET A 16 7.06 -17.84 -0.41
N PRO A 17 7.44 -18.07 -1.69
CA PRO A 17 8.65 -18.82 -2.00
C PRO A 17 9.91 -18.05 -1.55
N PRO A 18 11.02 -18.75 -1.26
CA PRO A 18 12.30 -18.09 -1.11
C PRO A 18 12.65 -17.30 -2.37
N LEU A 19 13.29 -16.13 -2.22
CA LEU A 19 13.69 -15.29 -3.36
C LEU A 19 15.20 -15.12 -3.36
N ARG A 20 15.84 -15.45 -4.48
CA ARG A 20 17.31 -15.47 -4.58
C ARG A 20 17.90 -14.07 -4.48
N GLY A 21 18.98 -13.94 -3.70
CA GLY A 21 19.71 -12.68 -3.53
C GLY A 21 19.11 -11.73 -2.51
N VAL A 22 18.06 -12.14 -1.78
CA VAL A 22 17.55 -11.42 -0.60
C VAL A 22 17.41 -12.38 0.59
N ARG A 23 17.80 -11.89 1.77
CA ARG A 23 17.63 -12.56 3.05
C ARG A 23 16.93 -11.62 4.04
N LEU A 24 16.12 -12.18 4.91
CA LEU A 24 15.18 -11.48 5.77
C LEU A 24 15.38 -11.95 7.22
N ALA A 25 15.39 -10.99 8.15
CA ALA A 25 15.35 -11.27 9.58
C ALA A 25 14.39 -10.30 10.27
N THR A 26 13.80 -10.73 11.38
CA THR A 26 13.00 -9.86 12.25
C THR A 26 13.50 -9.95 13.69
N ALA A 27 13.35 -8.88 14.45
CA ALA A 27 13.71 -8.86 15.87
C ALA A 27 12.74 -8.02 16.69
N SER A 28 12.68 -8.32 17.99
CA SER A 28 12.11 -7.45 19.01
C SER A 28 13.22 -6.55 19.56
N ALA A 29 13.34 -5.33 19.03
CA ALA A 29 14.25 -4.30 19.55
C ALA A 29 13.64 -3.50 20.71
N GLY A 30 12.33 -3.64 20.95
CA GLY A 30 11.63 -2.95 22.02
C GLY A 30 11.50 -1.45 21.75
N ILE A 31 11.20 -1.09 20.49
CA ILE A 31 10.98 0.28 20.04
C ILE A 31 9.75 0.87 20.75
N LYS A 32 8.62 0.16 20.69
CA LYS A 32 7.38 0.51 21.43
C LYS A 32 6.84 -0.66 22.24
N TYR A 33 6.80 -1.85 21.64
CA TYR A 33 6.15 -3.02 22.23
C TYR A 33 7.17 -3.89 22.97
N LYS A 34 6.73 -4.53 24.07
CA LYS A 34 7.52 -5.58 24.73
C LYS A 34 7.16 -6.92 24.11
N ASN A 35 8.15 -7.78 23.88
CA ASN A 35 7.97 -9.16 23.40
C ASN A 35 7.22 -9.27 22.05
N ARG A 36 7.34 -8.26 21.18
CA ARG A 36 6.79 -8.26 19.82
C ARG A 36 7.89 -7.86 18.86
N THR A 37 8.02 -8.59 17.75
CA THR A 37 8.91 -8.21 16.65
C THR A 37 8.49 -6.86 16.10
N ASP A 38 9.42 -5.92 16.08
CA ASP A 38 9.18 -4.53 15.69
C ASP A 38 10.29 -3.97 14.79
N VAL A 39 11.21 -4.82 14.37
CA VAL A 39 12.25 -4.51 13.37
C VAL A 39 12.30 -5.60 12.32
N LEU A 40 12.33 -5.19 11.05
CA LEU A 40 12.65 -6.01 9.89
C LEU A 40 13.97 -5.52 9.29
N LEU A 41 14.84 -6.48 8.95
CA LEU A 41 16.03 -6.27 8.12
C LEU A 41 15.88 -7.10 6.85
N MET A 42 15.95 -6.45 5.69
CA MET A 42 16.22 -7.10 4.41
C MET A 42 17.69 -6.89 4.07
N VAL A 43 18.40 -7.96 3.70
CA VAL A 43 19.79 -7.94 3.26
C VAL A 43 19.87 -8.45 1.83
N PHE A 44 20.48 -7.68 0.94
CA PHE A 44 20.76 -8.12 -0.43
C PHE A 44 22.19 -8.64 -0.54
N ASP A 45 22.32 -9.88 -1.02
CA ASP A 45 23.63 -10.57 -1.10
C ASP A 45 24.57 -9.87 -2.10
N ARG A 46 23.99 -9.27 -3.14
CA ARG A 46 24.64 -8.37 -4.10
C ARG A 46 23.85 -7.04 -4.14
N PRO A 47 24.46 -5.94 -4.62
CA PRO A 47 23.75 -4.70 -4.89
C PRO A 47 22.48 -4.94 -5.72
N ALA A 48 21.31 -4.73 -5.13
CA ALA A 48 20.03 -4.82 -5.81
C ALA A 48 19.68 -3.48 -6.44
N THR A 49 19.10 -3.50 -7.64
CA THR A 49 18.51 -2.29 -8.21
C THR A 49 17.29 -1.88 -7.40
N VAL A 50 17.07 -0.58 -7.19
CA VAL A 50 15.97 -0.07 -6.36
C VAL A 50 15.16 1.01 -7.08
N ALA A 51 13.84 0.92 -6.92
CA ALA A 51 12.85 1.92 -7.27
C ALA A 51 12.02 2.27 -6.03
N GLY A 52 11.57 3.52 -5.93
CA GLY A 52 10.82 3.99 -4.77
C GLY A 52 9.80 5.07 -5.11
N VAL A 53 8.68 5.04 -4.40
CA VAL A 53 7.72 6.15 -4.32
C VAL A 53 7.42 6.45 -2.85
N PHE A 54 7.32 7.73 -2.52
CA PHE A 54 7.20 8.18 -1.13
C PHE A 54 6.12 9.27 -0.99
N THR A 55 5.55 9.40 0.21
CA THR A 55 4.50 10.37 0.55
C THR A 55 4.77 11.79 0.05
N ARG A 56 3.78 12.47 -0.54
CA ARG A 56 3.90 13.92 -0.86
C ARG A 56 3.62 14.86 0.29
N SER A 57 3.41 14.33 1.49
CA SER A 57 3.19 15.14 2.69
C SER A 57 4.23 16.25 2.80
N LYS A 58 3.78 17.44 3.20
CA LYS A 58 4.67 18.58 3.48
C LYS A 58 5.41 18.44 4.81
N CYS A 59 5.08 17.42 5.58
CA CYS A 59 5.73 17.05 6.83
C CYS A 59 6.27 15.62 6.76
N PRO A 60 7.15 15.27 5.79
CA PRO A 60 7.67 13.92 5.67
C PRO A 60 8.49 13.54 6.90
N SER A 61 8.52 12.24 7.23
CA SER A 61 9.37 11.71 8.28
C SER A 61 10.84 11.70 7.87
N ALA A 62 11.75 11.69 8.84
CA ALA A 62 13.18 11.70 8.56
C ALA A 62 13.66 10.50 7.70
N PRO A 63 13.13 9.27 7.87
CA PRO A 63 13.45 8.14 6.98
C PRO A 63 13.04 8.35 5.51
N VAL A 64 11.91 9.03 5.26
CA VAL A 64 11.47 9.35 3.89
C VAL A 64 12.47 10.28 3.21
N ASP A 65 12.89 11.35 3.89
CA ASP A 65 13.87 12.29 3.34
C ASP A 65 15.23 11.60 3.10
N PHE A 66 15.63 10.70 3.99
CA PHE A 66 16.84 9.89 3.81
C PHE A 66 16.75 8.98 2.58
N CYS A 67 15.66 8.24 2.42
CA CYS A 67 15.48 7.35 1.25
C CYS A 67 15.43 8.12 -0.06
N ARG A 68 14.83 9.32 -0.09
CA ARG A 68 14.85 10.20 -1.27
C ARG A 68 16.25 10.63 -1.67
N ALA A 69 17.11 10.91 -0.69
CA ALA A 69 18.50 11.27 -0.95
C ALA A 69 19.30 10.07 -1.50
N ASN A 70 18.97 8.86 -1.05
CA ASN A 70 19.66 7.64 -1.49
C ASN A 70 19.17 7.10 -2.84
N LEU A 71 17.88 7.27 -3.17
CA LEU A 71 17.26 6.69 -4.36
C LEU A 71 18.00 6.97 -5.69
N PRO A 72 18.57 8.17 -5.94
CA PRO A 72 19.36 8.44 -7.15
C PRO A 72 20.59 7.55 -7.33
N HIS A 73 21.11 6.92 -6.27
CA HIS A 73 22.20 5.94 -6.38
C HIS A 73 21.75 4.63 -7.06
N GLY A 74 20.45 4.33 -7.07
CA GLY A 74 19.87 3.20 -7.81
C GLY A 74 20.30 1.81 -7.33
N SER A 75 20.94 1.71 -6.17
CA SER A 75 21.44 0.47 -5.56
C SER A 75 21.00 0.34 -4.11
N ALA A 76 20.71 -0.88 -3.67
CA ALA A 76 20.39 -1.24 -2.28
C ALA A 76 21.16 -2.48 -1.83
N ARG A 77 21.61 -2.46 -0.58
CA ARG A 77 22.22 -3.59 0.14
C ARG A 77 21.47 -3.93 1.44
N ALA A 78 20.75 -2.97 2.01
CA ALA A 78 19.95 -3.18 3.21
C ALA A 78 18.65 -2.37 3.21
N VAL A 79 17.59 -2.94 3.79
CA VAL A 79 16.38 -2.21 4.17
C VAL A 79 16.11 -2.45 5.65
N VAL A 80 15.98 -1.39 6.44
CA VAL A 80 15.56 -1.48 7.85
C VAL A 80 14.19 -0.85 8.00
N VAL A 81 13.26 -1.62 8.55
CA VAL A 81 11.91 -1.15 8.84
C VAL A 81 11.63 -1.31 10.33
N ASN A 82 11.15 -0.26 10.98
CA ASN A 82 10.69 -0.35 12.36
C ASN A 82 9.20 -0.03 12.48
N SER A 83 8.51 -0.74 13.38
CA SER A 83 7.11 -0.48 13.73
C SER A 83 6.99 0.07 15.17
N GLY A 84 5.88 0.75 15.44
CA GLY A 84 5.58 1.37 16.74
C GLY A 84 6.03 2.82 16.90
N ASN A 85 7.02 3.30 16.13
CA ASN A 85 7.46 4.69 16.12
C ASN A 85 7.71 5.16 14.67
N ALA A 86 7.03 6.22 14.24
CA ALA A 86 7.12 6.72 12.86
C ALA A 86 8.39 7.54 12.57
N ASN A 87 9.12 7.94 13.60
CA ASN A 87 10.21 8.92 13.53
C ASN A 87 9.84 10.16 12.69
N ALA A 88 8.60 10.59 12.84
CA ALA A 88 8.01 11.74 12.17
C ALA A 88 7.79 12.85 13.19
N PHE A 89 7.98 14.10 12.76
CA PHE A 89 7.81 15.29 13.61
C PHE A 89 8.72 15.32 14.87
N THR A 90 9.94 14.81 14.75
CA THR A 90 10.93 14.69 15.85
C THR A 90 12.15 15.61 15.68
N GLY A 91 12.11 16.52 14.71
CA GLY A 91 13.16 17.53 14.47
C GLY A 91 14.55 16.93 14.19
N LEU A 92 15.61 17.62 14.62
CA LEU A 92 17.01 17.17 14.44
C LEU A 92 17.28 15.81 15.10
N LYS A 93 16.61 15.50 16.22
CA LYS A 93 16.74 14.20 16.89
C LYS A 93 16.33 13.06 15.97
N GLY A 94 15.25 13.22 15.21
CA GLY A 94 14.80 12.22 14.24
C GLY A 94 15.77 12.00 13.08
N ARG A 95 16.40 13.07 12.59
CA ARG A 95 17.46 12.99 11.57
C ARG A 95 18.68 12.25 12.10
N HIS A 96 19.11 12.55 13.32
CA HIS A 96 20.23 11.84 13.96
C HIS A 96 19.90 10.35 14.20
N ALA A 97 18.69 10.03 14.64
CA ALA A 97 18.24 8.65 14.81
C ALA A 97 18.24 7.89 13.47
N THR A 98 17.79 8.53 12.39
CA THR A 98 17.82 7.98 11.03
C THR A 98 19.25 7.71 10.57
N ALA A 99 20.15 8.69 10.71
CA ALA A 99 21.56 8.54 10.34
C ALA A 99 22.27 7.45 11.16
N LEU A 100 22.01 7.37 12.47
CA LEU A 100 22.57 6.32 13.32
C LEU A 100 22.07 4.92 12.90
N THR A 101 20.79 4.79 12.59
CA THR A 101 20.20 3.53 12.11
C THR A 101 20.83 3.11 10.78
N ALA A 102 20.98 4.05 9.83
CA ALA A 102 21.64 3.80 8.55
C ALA A 102 23.09 3.33 8.73
N LYS A 103 23.85 4.03 9.58
CA LYS A 103 25.23 3.67 9.90
C LYS A 103 25.35 2.29 10.53
N SER A 104 24.46 1.95 11.47
CA SER A 104 24.43 0.62 12.08
C SER A 104 24.10 -0.47 11.08
N ALA A 105 23.12 -0.25 10.18
CA ALA A 105 22.78 -1.20 9.14
C ALA A 105 23.92 -1.39 8.13
N ALA A 106 24.55 -0.28 7.71
CA ALA A 106 25.69 -0.29 6.80
C ALA A 106 26.88 -1.08 7.39
N ALA A 107 27.17 -0.88 8.67
CA ALA A 107 28.22 -1.61 9.38
C ALA A 107 27.89 -3.11 9.49
N ALA A 108 26.67 -3.47 9.90
CA ALA A 108 26.24 -4.86 10.05
C ALA A 108 26.29 -5.63 8.72
N VAL A 109 25.86 -5.00 7.62
CA VAL A 109 25.80 -5.62 6.28
C VAL A 109 27.11 -5.53 5.51
N GLY A 110 28.01 -4.62 5.90
CA GLY A 110 29.25 -4.34 5.17
C GLY A 110 28.97 -3.64 3.83
N CYS A 111 28.16 -2.58 3.85
CA CYS A 111 27.83 -1.76 2.68
C CYS A 111 28.00 -0.27 2.96
N ALA A 112 27.81 0.57 1.94
CA ALA A 112 27.80 2.02 2.13
C ALA A 112 26.42 2.50 2.65
N GLU A 113 26.39 3.62 3.38
CA GLU A 113 25.14 4.20 3.91
C GLU A 113 24.15 4.60 2.81
N ASN A 114 24.65 4.93 1.62
CA ASN A 114 23.82 5.26 0.47
C ASN A 114 23.21 4.03 -0.24
N GLU A 115 23.56 2.82 0.19
CA GLU A 115 22.93 1.56 -0.20
C GLU A 115 21.91 1.07 0.85
N VAL A 116 21.64 1.87 1.89
CA VAL A 116 20.66 1.56 2.94
C VAL A 116 19.36 2.32 2.69
N TYR A 117 18.23 1.65 2.88
CA TYR A 117 16.91 2.25 2.87
C TYR A 117 16.22 2.02 4.21
N LEU A 118 15.45 3.02 4.65
CA LEU A 118 14.85 3.06 5.98
C LEU A 118 13.36 3.39 5.90
N ALA A 119 12.56 2.72 6.72
CA ALA A 119 11.15 3.06 6.87
C ALA A 119 10.71 2.93 8.34
N SER A 120 9.88 3.87 8.79
CA SER A 120 9.42 3.91 10.18
C SER A 120 7.92 4.18 10.21
N THR A 121 7.19 3.39 11.00
CA THR A 121 5.73 3.53 11.15
C THR A 121 5.30 3.43 12.62
N GLY A 122 4.26 4.17 13.01
CA GLY A 122 3.75 4.19 14.37
C GLY A 122 3.46 5.60 14.87
N VAL A 123 3.76 5.87 16.14
CA VAL A 123 3.43 7.15 16.77
C VAL A 123 4.27 8.30 16.18
N ILE A 124 3.62 9.43 15.89
CA ILE A 124 4.22 10.70 15.45
C ILE A 124 4.57 11.56 16.67
N GLY A 125 5.72 12.23 16.65
CA GLY A 125 6.17 13.17 17.69
C GLY A 125 6.98 12.54 18.83
N GLU A 126 7.10 11.22 18.86
CA GLU A 126 7.87 10.49 19.87
C GLU A 126 9.31 10.23 19.39
N PRO A 127 10.34 10.62 20.16
CA PRO A 127 11.73 10.36 19.78
C PRO A 127 12.03 8.86 19.61
N LEU A 128 12.73 8.51 18.53
CA LEU A 128 13.23 7.15 18.30
C LEU A 128 14.60 6.97 18.95
N ASP A 129 14.73 6.02 19.86
CA ASP A 129 16.01 5.61 20.42
C ASP A 129 16.73 4.66 19.45
N ALA A 130 17.55 5.22 18.58
CA ALA A 130 18.27 4.46 17.56
C ALA A 130 19.41 3.59 18.12
N THR A 131 19.79 3.73 19.40
CA THR A 131 20.82 2.86 20.00
C THR A 131 20.37 1.41 20.11
N LYS A 132 19.06 1.17 20.09
CA LYS A 132 18.45 -0.16 20.12
C LYS A 132 18.69 -0.97 18.85
N PHE A 133 19.10 -0.35 17.74
CA PHE A 133 19.32 -1.06 16.48
C PHE A 133 20.69 -1.73 16.39
N ALA A 134 21.76 -1.12 16.90
CA ALA A 134 23.13 -1.53 16.59
C ALA A 134 23.40 -3.04 16.80
N GLY A 135 23.30 -3.53 18.05
CA GLY A 135 23.54 -4.95 18.34
C GLY A 135 22.44 -5.88 17.82
N VAL A 136 21.24 -5.34 17.56
CA VAL A 136 20.13 -6.11 16.98
C VAL A 136 20.39 -6.40 15.50
N LEU A 137 20.87 -5.40 14.74
CA LEU A 137 21.13 -5.53 13.30
C LEU A 137 22.31 -6.47 13.02
N ASP A 138 23.37 -6.45 13.83
CA ASP A 138 24.50 -7.38 13.70
C ASP A 138 24.03 -8.84 13.80
N ARG A 139 23.20 -9.15 14.80
CA ARG A 139 22.61 -10.49 14.97
C ARG A 139 21.67 -10.83 13.81
N MET A 140 20.77 -9.91 13.46
CA MET A 140 19.78 -10.13 12.39
C MET A 140 20.45 -10.41 11.03
N GLN A 141 21.56 -9.76 10.71
CA GLN A 141 22.27 -10.00 9.46
C GLN A 141 22.76 -11.44 9.33
N VAL A 142 23.21 -12.04 10.44
CA VAL A 142 23.68 -13.43 10.51
C VAL A 142 22.49 -14.40 10.45
N GLU A 143 21.38 -14.07 11.12
CA GLU A 143 20.16 -14.89 11.19
C GLU A 143 19.29 -14.81 9.93
N ALA A 144 19.55 -13.84 9.04
CA ALA A 144 18.69 -13.58 7.88
C ALA A 144 18.66 -14.75 6.90
N THR A 145 17.45 -15.17 6.50
CA THR A 145 17.15 -16.29 5.61
C THR A 145 16.26 -15.89 4.42
N GLY A 146 16.26 -16.65 3.34
CA GLY A 146 15.52 -16.33 2.10
C GLY A 146 14.00 -16.54 2.17
N ASP A 147 13.50 -17.25 3.19
CA ASP A 147 12.14 -17.78 3.30
C ASP A 147 11.32 -17.18 4.47
N PHE A 148 11.64 -15.95 4.89
CA PHE A 148 11.08 -15.33 6.11
C PHE A 148 9.98 -14.27 5.86
N TRP A 149 9.34 -14.29 4.69
CA TRP A 149 8.42 -13.24 4.24
C TRP A 149 7.20 -13.02 5.13
N PHE A 150 6.59 -14.09 5.65
CA PHE A 150 5.40 -13.98 6.48
C PHE A 150 5.69 -13.32 7.83
N GLU A 151 6.81 -13.67 8.46
CA GLU A 151 7.27 -13.03 9.70
C GLU A 151 7.72 -11.58 9.46
N ALA A 152 8.37 -11.31 8.31
CA ALA A 152 8.68 -9.95 7.89
C ALA A 152 7.43 -9.06 7.77
N ALA A 153 6.35 -9.58 7.17
CA ALA A 153 5.07 -8.88 7.10
C ALA A 153 4.47 -8.60 8.49
N LYS A 154 4.60 -9.54 9.44
CA LYS A 154 4.14 -9.33 10.84
C LYS A 154 4.94 -8.25 11.57
N ALA A 155 6.26 -8.22 11.38
CA ALA A 155 7.14 -7.29 12.09
C ALA A 155 6.87 -5.81 11.75
N ILE A 156 6.38 -5.53 10.54
CA ILE A 156 6.08 -4.17 10.09
C ILE A 156 4.66 -3.70 10.43
N MET A 157 3.79 -4.58 10.95
CA MET A 157 2.40 -4.25 11.32
C MET A 157 2.36 -3.26 12.51
N THR A 158 1.34 -2.40 12.51
CA THR A 158 0.99 -1.55 13.67
C THR A 158 -0.38 -1.92 14.20
N THR A 159 -1.42 -1.28 13.66
CA THR A 159 -2.84 -1.47 13.95
C THR A 159 -3.51 -2.48 13.02
N ASP A 160 -2.78 -2.92 12.01
CA ASP A 160 -3.13 -4.05 11.14
C ASP A 160 -3.60 -5.25 11.98
N THR A 161 -4.60 -5.96 11.48
CA THR A 161 -5.14 -7.15 12.14
C THR A 161 -4.65 -8.45 11.50
N TYR A 162 -4.06 -8.38 10.31
CA TYR A 162 -3.38 -9.50 9.67
C TYR A 162 -2.17 -9.08 8.81
N PRO A 163 -1.17 -9.96 8.63
CA PRO A 163 -0.02 -9.70 7.76
C PRO A 163 -0.43 -9.71 6.29
N LYS A 164 0.07 -8.76 5.50
CA LYS A 164 -0.30 -8.61 4.08
C LYS A 164 0.85 -9.08 3.20
N VAL A 165 0.60 -10.10 2.41
CA VAL A 165 1.60 -10.78 1.58
C VAL A 165 1.03 -11.07 0.19
N SER A 166 1.86 -11.01 -0.84
CA SER A 166 1.49 -11.39 -2.20
C SER A 166 2.72 -11.84 -2.98
N THR A 167 2.56 -12.85 -3.83
CA THR A 167 3.62 -13.34 -4.72
C THR A 167 3.06 -13.67 -6.10
N ARG A 168 3.85 -13.44 -7.14
CA ARG A 168 3.57 -13.84 -8.52
C ARG A 168 4.86 -14.30 -9.21
N SER A 169 4.71 -15.18 -10.19
CA SER A 169 5.77 -15.53 -11.12
C SER A 169 5.44 -14.96 -12.50
N ALA A 170 6.48 -14.62 -13.25
CA ALA A 170 6.36 -14.13 -14.63
C ALA A 170 7.54 -14.65 -15.44
N GLU A 171 7.48 -14.50 -16.77
CA GLU A 171 8.63 -14.73 -17.64
C GLU A 171 9.15 -13.42 -18.20
N ILE A 172 10.47 -13.29 -18.28
CA ILE A 172 11.15 -12.21 -19.02
C ILE A 172 12.10 -12.87 -20.01
N GLY A 173 11.77 -12.77 -21.31
CA GLY A 173 12.60 -13.38 -22.36
C GLY A 173 12.73 -14.90 -22.24
N GLY A 174 11.68 -15.58 -21.75
CA GLY A 174 11.65 -17.04 -21.55
C GLY A 174 12.31 -17.53 -20.26
N VAL A 175 12.78 -16.62 -19.39
CA VAL A 175 13.31 -16.98 -18.06
C VAL A 175 12.30 -16.63 -16.99
N ALA A 176 11.99 -17.60 -16.12
CA ALA A 176 11.09 -17.41 -15.00
C ALA A 176 11.70 -16.49 -13.94
N VAL A 177 10.90 -15.54 -13.47
CA VAL A 177 11.22 -14.61 -12.38
C VAL A 177 10.08 -14.59 -11.37
N THR A 178 10.40 -14.24 -10.13
CA THR A 178 9.44 -14.16 -9.01
C THR A 178 9.35 -12.72 -8.52
N ILE A 179 8.17 -12.31 -8.07
CA ILE A 179 7.92 -11.05 -7.37
C ILE A 179 7.28 -11.41 -6.04
N ASN A 180 7.95 -11.10 -4.93
CA ASN A 180 7.39 -11.20 -3.59
C ASN A 180 7.13 -9.79 -3.05
N GLY A 181 6.00 -9.59 -2.39
CA GLY A 181 5.64 -8.32 -1.80
C GLY A 181 5.01 -8.47 -0.42
N ILE A 182 5.32 -7.52 0.46
CA ILE A 182 4.68 -7.34 1.76
C ILE A 182 4.20 -5.91 1.91
N ALA A 183 3.10 -5.72 2.64
CA ALA A 183 2.59 -4.39 2.95
C ALA A 183 2.08 -4.29 4.39
N LYS A 184 1.92 -3.06 4.87
CA LYS A 184 1.18 -2.73 6.10
C LYS A 184 0.36 -1.47 5.91
N GLY A 185 -0.80 -1.40 6.54
CA GLY A 185 -1.73 -0.27 6.52
C GLY A 185 -3.12 -0.72 6.94
N ALA A 186 -3.76 0.09 7.78
CA ALA A 186 -5.11 -0.15 8.28
C ALA A 186 -5.79 1.19 8.64
N GLY A 187 -5.05 2.12 9.23
CA GLY A 187 -5.47 3.51 9.47
C GLY A 187 -4.41 4.51 9.04
N MET A 188 -4.83 5.77 8.91
CA MET A 188 -4.17 6.84 8.18
C MET A 188 -3.83 6.32 6.78
N ILE A 189 -4.84 6.16 5.91
CA ILE A 189 -4.71 5.60 4.55
C ILE A 189 -5.45 6.49 3.54
N ALA A 190 -4.73 7.33 2.80
CA ALA A 190 -5.24 8.06 1.63
C ALA A 190 -4.10 8.43 0.67
N PRO A 191 -3.65 7.46 -0.14
CA PRO A 191 -2.41 7.56 -0.90
C PRO A 191 -2.47 8.62 -1.98
N ASP A 192 -1.68 9.66 -1.79
CA ASP A 192 -1.32 10.64 -2.82
C ASP A 192 0.18 10.53 -3.11
N MET A 193 0.59 9.31 -3.50
CA MET A 193 1.94 8.68 -3.54
C MET A 193 2.27 7.80 -2.32
N ALA A 194 1.34 6.87 -2.04
CA ALA A 194 1.32 5.83 -0.99
C ALA A 194 0.74 6.29 0.36
N THR A 195 0.00 5.40 1.03
CA THR A 195 -0.39 5.49 2.45
C THR A 195 -0.32 4.13 3.10
N MET A 196 0.87 3.77 3.57
CA MET A 196 1.30 2.40 3.95
C MET A 196 2.83 2.32 4.01
N LEU A 197 3.36 1.18 4.45
CA LEU A 197 4.69 0.73 4.05
C LEU A 197 4.52 -0.50 3.15
N SER A 198 5.26 -0.60 2.05
CA SER A 198 5.23 -1.74 1.15
C SER A 198 6.60 -1.99 0.51
N PHE A 199 7.00 -3.25 0.47
CA PHE A 199 8.32 -3.67 0.02
C PHE A 199 8.16 -4.87 -0.89
N LEU A 200 8.55 -4.71 -2.15
CA LEU A 200 8.54 -5.75 -3.15
C LEU A 200 9.96 -6.09 -3.55
N VAL A 201 10.24 -7.36 -3.77
CA VAL A 201 11.52 -7.83 -4.31
C VAL A 201 11.25 -8.77 -5.47
N THR A 202 12.04 -8.66 -6.52
CA THR A 202 12.10 -9.59 -7.64
C THR A 202 13.52 -10.07 -7.88
N ASP A 203 13.68 -11.28 -8.41
CA ASP A 203 14.98 -11.79 -8.85
C ASP A 203 15.34 -11.41 -10.29
N ALA A 204 14.45 -10.69 -11.00
CA ALA A 204 14.73 -10.14 -12.33
C ALA A 204 15.93 -9.18 -12.32
N ASP A 205 16.69 -9.15 -13.41
CA ASP A 205 17.72 -8.15 -13.72
C ASP A 205 17.13 -7.04 -14.60
N ILE A 206 16.79 -5.92 -13.95
CA ILE A 206 16.16 -4.74 -14.55
C ILE A 206 16.95 -3.51 -14.10
N ALA A 207 17.29 -2.62 -15.04
CA ALA A 207 18.01 -1.39 -14.76
C ALA A 207 17.18 -0.39 -13.91
N PRO A 208 17.82 0.47 -13.09
CA PRO A 208 17.12 1.36 -12.15
C PRO A 208 16.04 2.23 -12.79
N ALA A 209 16.34 2.84 -13.94
CA ALA A 209 15.38 3.69 -14.64
C ALA A 209 14.16 2.91 -15.14
N ALA A 210 14.35 1.70 -15.65
CA ALA A 210 13.27 0.82 -16.08
C ALA A 210 12.43 0.35 -14.88
N LEU A 211 13.07 -0.04 -13.78
CA LEU A 211 12.39 -0.48 -12.55
C LEU A 211 11.55 0.66 -11.96
N GLN A 212 12.08 1.89 -11.92
CA GLN A 212 11.36 3.06 -11.43
C GLN A 212 10.16 3.41 -12.30
N ALA A 213 10.28 3.33 -13.62
CA ALA A 213 9.14 3.57 -14.52
C ALA A 213 8.05 2.52 -14.34
N LEU A 214 8.40 1.23 -14.22
CA LEU A 214 7.45 0.15 -13.94
C LEU A 214 6.70 0.37 -12.63
N LEU A 215 7.41 0.76 -11.56
CA LEU A 215 6.79 1.06 -10.28
C LEU A 215 5.86 2.28 -10.36
N SER A 216 6.33 3.38 -10.96
CA SER A 216 5.54 4.60 -11.10
C SER A 216 4.24 4.37 -11.87
N ASP A 217 4.27 3.59 -12.96
CA ASP A 217 3.10 3.24 -13.76
C ASP A 217 2.09 2.40 -12.95
N GLY A 218 2.57 1.43 -12.18
CA GLY A 218 1.73 0.51 -11.42
C GLY A 218 1.07 1.13 -10.18
N VAL A 219 1.66 2.18 -9.62
CA VAL A 219 1.19 2.83 -8.38
C VAL A 219 -0.11 3.60 -8.57
N GLY A 220 -0.27 4.28 -9.71
CA GLY A 220 -1.46 5.06 -10.06
C GLY A 220 -2.77 4.28 -9.88
N PRO A 221 -2.96 3.14 -10.58
CA PRO A 221 -4.19 2.34 -10.54
C PRO A 221 -4.31 1.38 -9.35
N THR A 222 -3.34 1.35 -8.43
CA THR A 222 -3.34 0.43 -7.28
C THR A 222 -3.33 1.21 -5.96
N PHE A 223 -2.17 1.36 -5.32
CA PHE A 223 -2.02 2.07 -4.05
C PHE A 223 -2.57 3.50 -4.13
N ASN A 224 -2.36 4.26 -5.21
CA ASN A 224 -2.92 5.61 -5.34
C ASN A 224 -4.42 5.63 -5.70
N SER A 225 -5.09 4.49 -5.73
CA SER A 225 -6.53 4.36 -6.01
C SER A 225 -7.25 3.64 -4.86
N MET A 226 -6.75 3.76 -3.63
CA MET A 226 -7.45 3.30 -2.43
C MET A 226 -7.55 4.40 -1.37
N THR A 227 -8.44 4.26 -0.39
CA THR A 227 -8.54 5.15 0.78
C THR A 227 -9.30 4.48 1.92
N VAL A 228 -8.90 4.68 3.17
CA VAL A 228 -9.65 4.27 4.37
C VAL A 228 -10.31 5.48 5.00
N ASP A 229 -9.53 6.50 5.34
CA ASP A 229 -9.95 7.61 6.19
C ASP A 229 -9.64 9.00 5.63
N SER A 230 -9.15 9.08 4.38
CA SER A 230 -8.76 10.32 3.71
C SER A 230 -7.49 11.01 4.25
N ASP A 231 -6.80 10.42 5.24
CA ASP A 231 -5.60 11.01 5.85
C ASP A 231 -4.29 10.43 5.26
N THR A 232 -3.60 11.24 4.44
CA THR A 232 -2.28 10.88 3.89
C THR A 232 -1.19 10.92 4.99
N SER A 233 -0.41 9.85 5.13
CA SER A 233 0.59 9.73 6.19
C SER A 233 1.89 10.49 5.88
N THR A 234 2.67 10.72 6.94
CA THR A 234 3.98 11.38 6.88
C THR A 234 5.12 10.43 6.53
N SER A 235 4.87 9.12 6.46
CA SER A 235 5.91 8.09 6.33
C SER A 235 5.75 7.16 5.13
N ASP A 236 4.81 7.46 4.22
CA ASP A 236 4.45 6.48 3.21
C ASP A 236 5.57 6.16 2.26
N THR A 237 5.80 4.87 2.07
CA THR A 237 6.97 4.34 1.37
C THR A 237 6.63 3.04 0.68
N LEU A 238 6.69 3.02 -0.65
CA LEU A 238 6.66 1.80 -1.45
C LEU A 238 7.98 1.68 -2.20
N MET A 239 8.67 0.56 -2.03
CA MET A 239 9.91 0.27 -2.72
C MET A 239 9.85 -1.07 -3.44
N LEU A 240 10.47 -1.12 -4.61
CA LEU A 240 10.65 -2.33 -5.41
C LEU A 240 12.14 -2.54 -5.63
N PHE A 241 12.62 -3.74 -5.30
CA PHE A 241 14.01 -4.14 -5.43
C PHE A 241 14.16 -5.26 -6.45
N ALA A 242 15.21 -5.24 -7.25
CA ALA A 242 15.53 -6.25 -8.24
C ALA A 242 16.93 -6.81 -7.96
N THR A 243 17.02 -8.07 -7.52
CA THR A 243 18.29 -8.70 -7.09
C THR A 243 19.17 -9.11 -8.26
N GLY A 244 18.60 -9.23 -9.47
CA GLY A 244 19.30 -9.66 -10.68
C GLY A 244 19.71 -11.14 -10.69
N ALA A 245 19.28 -11.94 -9.72
CA ALA A 245 19.70 -13.34 -9.62
C ALA A 245 19.25 -14.21 -10.82
N ALA A 246 18.17 -13.83 -11.53
CA ALA A 246 17.71 -14.51 -12.74
C ALA A 246 18.70 -14.39 -13.92
N ALA A 247 19.69 -13.49 -13.85
CA ALA A 247 20.78 -13.43 -14.83
C ALA A 247 21.60 -14.74 -14.86
N GLU A 248 21.66 -15.48 -13.74
CA GLU A 248 22.33 -16.80 -13.67
C GLU A 248 21.60 -17.87 -14.46
N ASP A 249 20.29 -17.69 -14.70
CA ASP A 249 19.47 -18.56 -15.54
C ASP A 249 19.39 -18.07 -16.99
N GLY A 250 20.20 -17.07 -17.35
CA GLY A 250 20.27 -16.52 -18.71
C GLY A 250 19.30 -15.36 -18.99
N GLN A 251 18.65 -14.77 -17.98
CA GLN A 251 17.81 -13.60 -18.22
C GLN A 251 18.69 -12.40 -18.60
N ALA A 252 18.56 -11.96 -19.85
CA ALA A 252 19.27 -10.78 -20.33
C ALA A 252 18.68 -9.51 -19.70
N ARG A 253 19.55 -8.68 -19.09
CA ARG A 253 19.19 -7.42 -18.43
C ARG A 253 18.23 -6.56 -19.24
N ILE A 254 17.21 -6.04 -18.57
CA ILE A 254 16.26 -5.10 -19.18
C ILE A 254 16.68 -3.66 -18.89
N GLU A 255 17.01 -2.90 -19.94
CA GLU A 255 17.46 -1.51 -19.81
C GLU A 255 16.32 -0.49 -19.86
N ARG A 256 15.20 -0.82 -20.50
CA ARG A 256 14.09 0.11 -20.75
C ARG A 256 12.75 -0.48 -20.33
N ALA A 257 11.88 0.36 -19.79
CA ALA A 257 10.55 -0.07 -19.34
C ALA A 257 9.60 -0.44 -20.48
N ASP A 258 9.82 0.08 -21.70
CA ASP A 258 9.02 -0.25 -22.89
C ASP A 258 9.48 -1.54 -23.61
N ASP A 259 10.42 -2.29 -23.02
CA ASP A 259 10.86 -3.56 -23.57
C ASP A 259 9.69 -4.58 -23.63
N PRO A 260 9.38 -5.16 -24.80
CA PRO A 260 8.25 -6.07 -24.96
C PRO A 260 8.37 -7.33 -24.10
N ARG A 261 9.59 -7.73 -23.69
CA ARG A 261 9.83 -8.87 -22.80
C ARG A 261 9.26 -8.65 -21.40
N LEU A 262 8.95 -7.40 -21.02
CA LEU A 262 8.35 -7.06 -19.73
C LEU A 262 6.83 -7.26 -19.67
N ALA A 263 6.15 -7.67 -20.75
CA ALA A 263 4.69 -7.74 -20.76
C ALA A 263 4.12 -8.60 -19.62
N ALA A 264 4.63 -9.84 -19.44
CA ALA A 264 4.20 -10.72 -18.37
C ALA A 264 4.63 -10.21 -16.98
N PHE A 265 5.85 -9.66 -16.87
CA PHE A 265 6.35 -9.08 -15.63
C PHE A 265 5.50 -7.89 -15.16
N ARG A 266 5.11 -6.99 -16.07
CA ARG A 266 4.28 -5.82 -15.77
C ARG A 266 2.90 -6.24 -15.28
N ALA A 267 2.29 -7.25 -15.92
CA ALA A 267 1.02 -7.81 -15.48
C ALA A 267 1.14 -8.37 -14.05
N ALA A 268 2.15 -9.21 -13.80
CA ALA A 268 2.40 -9.79 -12.48
C ALA A 268 2.70 -8.73 -11.40
N LEU A 269 3.50 -7.71 -11.71
CA LEU A 269 3.78 -6.59 -10.81
C LEU A 269 2.50 -5.85 -10.45
N ASN A 270 1.67 -5.52 -11.45
CA ASN A 270 0.40 -4.83 -11.22
C ASN A 270 -0.59 -5.68 -10.40
N GLU A 271 -0.59 -7.00 -10.58
CA GLU A 271 -1.37 -7.91 -9.74
C GLU A 271 -0.91 -7.91 -8.29
N VAL A 272 0.40 -7.98 -8.03
CA VAL A 272 0.96 -7.90 -6.66
C VAL A 272 0.63 -6.56 -6.01
N LEU A 273 0.83 -5.46 -6.73
CA LEU A 273 0.51 -4.11 -6.23
C LEU A 273 -0.99 -3.97 -5.92
N LYS A 274 -1.86 -4.46 -6.82
CA LYS A 274 -3.31 -4.43 -6.62
C LYS A 274 -3.72 -5.28 -5.42
N ASP A 275 -3.28 -6.54 -5.36
CA ASP A 275 -3.60 -7.45 -4.27
C ASP A 275 -3.20 -6.89 -2.89
N LEU A 276 -1.97 -6.40 -2.75
CA LEU A 276 -1.52 -5.75 -1.51
C LEU A 276 -2.33 -4.49 -1.17
N SER A 277 -2.70 -3.68 -2.16
CA SER A 277 -3.54 -2.49 -1.94
C SER A 277 -4.94 -2.88 -1.44
N LEU A 278 -5.55 -3.93 -2.00
CA LEU A 278 -6.86 -4.41 -1.54
C LEU A 278 -6.78 -5.01 -0.13
N GLN A 279 -5.71 -5.73 0.20
CA GLN A 279 -5.48 -6.21 1.57
C GLN A 279 -5.37 -5.04 2.56
N VAL A 280 -4.80 -3.89 2.18
CA VAL A 280 -4.81 -2.68 3.03
C VAL A 280 -6.22 -2.17 3.26
N VAL A 281 -7.04 -2.04 2.21
CA VAL A 281 -8.43 -1.56 2.33
C VAL A 281 -9.28 -2.51 3.16
N ARG A 282 -9.16 -3.82 2.94
CA ARG A 282 -9.89 -4.86 3.68
C ARG A 282 -9.50 -4.93 5.15
N ASP A 283 -8.31 -4.49 5.50
CA ASP A 283 -7.86 -4.36 6.89
C ASP A 283 -8.06 -2.95 7.45
N GLY A 284 -8.87 -2.10 6.80
CA GLY A 284 -9.23 -0.79 7.30
C GLY A 284 -9.67 -0.87 8.76
N GLU A 285 -9.24 0.07 9.61
CA GLU A 285 -9.53 0.02 11.05
C GLU A 285 -11.04 -0.04 11.33
N GLY A 286 -11.51 -1.16 11.86
CA GLY A 286 -12.92 -1.39 12.12
C GLY A 286 -13.78 -1.66 10.88
N ALA A 287 -13.18 -1.85 9.71
CA ALA A 287 -13.90 -2.15 8.47
C ALA A 287 -14.63 -3.49 8.55
N THR A 288 -15.83 -3.53 7.98
CA THR A 288 -16.61 -4.76 7.81
C THR A 288 -16.97 -5.05 6.36
N LYS A 289 -16.86 -4.04 5.48
CA LYS A 289 -17.19 -4.13 4.06
C LYS A 289 -16.17 -3.33 3.22
N MET A 290 -15.89 -3.82 2.02
CA MET A 290 -15.10 -3.15 1.01
C MET A 290 -16.02 -2.63 -0.10
N LEU A 291 -15.78 -1.39 -0.53
CA LEU A 291 -16.46 -0.77 -1.66
C LEU A 291 -15.48 -0.64 -2.83
N GLU A 292 -15.92 -1.05 -4.02
CA GLU A 292 -15.23 -0.79 -5.29
C GLU A 292 -16.03 0.25 -6.07
N ILE A 293 -15.53 1.48 -6.11
CA ILE A 293 -16.22 2.61 -6.74
C ILE A 293 -15.63 2.85 -8.12
N THR A 294 -16.40 2.54 -9.16
CA THR A 294 -16.03 2.78 -10.55
C THR A 294 -16.84 3.95 -11.11
N VAL A 295 -16.14 5.00 -11.53
CA VAL A 295 -16.72 6.16 -12.20
C VAL A 295 -16.39 6.08 -13.70
N THR A 296 -17.41 6.19 -14.54
CA THR A 296 -17.29 6.23 -16.01
C THR A 296 -17.92 7.50 -16.57
N GLY A 297 -17.65 7.81 -17.84
CA GLY A 297 -18.32 8.89 -18.53
C GLY A 297 -17.91 10.29 -18.07
N ALA A 298 -16.79 10.45 -17.36
CA ALA A 298 -16.28 11.77 -16.97
C ALA A 298 -15.51 12.45 -18.13
N GLU A 299 -15.16 13.73 -17.98
CA GLU A 299 -14.39 14.48 -19.00
C GLU A 299 -12.97 13.91 -19.21
N SER A 300 -12.40 13.28 -18.18
CA SER A 300 -11.10 12.61 -18.22
C SER A 300 -10.96 11.58 -17.10
N ASP A 301 -9.97 10.68 -17.19
CA ASP A 301 -9.66 9.74 -16.10
C ASP A 301 -9.29 10.45 -14.80
N ALA A 302 -8.66 11.63 -14.90
CA ALA A 302 -8.33 12.45 -13.74
C ALA A 302 -9.59 13.00 -13.06
N ALA A 303 -10.59 13.44 -13.83
CA ALA A 303 -11.89 13.86 -13.32
C ALA A 303 -12.65 12.68 -12.70
N ALA A 304 -12.71 11.53 -13.41
CA ALA A 304 -13.33 10.30 -12.90
C ALA A 304 -12.72 9.89 -11.55
N LYS A 305 -11.39 9.95 -11.42
CA LYS A 305 -10.68 9.63 -10.19
C LYS A 305 -11.01 10.59 -9.04
N ARG A 306 -11.10 11.90 -9.30
CA ARG A 306 -11.49 12.89 -8.28
C ARG A 306 -12.93 12.68 -7.81
N ILE A 307 -13.85 12.36 -8.72
CA ILE A 307 -15.22 11.98 -8.36
C ILE A 307 -15.24 10.69 -7.53
N ALA A 308 -14.52 9.65 -7.97
CA ALA A 308 -14.44 8.37 -7.26
C ALA A 308 -13.88 8.54 -5.83
N LEU A 309 -12.81 9.34 -5.65
CA LEU A 309 -12.27 9.69 -4.34
C LEU A 309 -13.26 10.50 -3.50
N SER A 310 -14.03 11.42 -4.09
CA SER A 310 -15.06 12.17 -3.36
C SER A 310 -16.15 11.27 -2.78
N ILE A 311 -16.56 10.25 -3.55
CA ILE A 311 -17.49 9.20 -3.11
C ILE A 311 -16.84 8.35 -2.03
N ALA A 312 -15.63 7.83 -2.29
CA ALA A 312 -14.90 6.94 -1.40
C ALA A 312 -14.61 7.55 -0.03
N ASN A 313 -14.30 8.85 0.01
CA ASN A 313 -14.00 9.59 1.24
C ASN A 313 -15.24 10.17 1.93
N SER A 314 -16.45 9.96 1.41
CA SER A 314 -17.65 10.54 2.01
C SER A 314 -18.07 9.78 3.26
N PRO A 315 -18.07 10.38 4.47
CA PRO A 315 -18.50 9.70 5.69
C PRO A 315 -19.94 9.19 5.60
N LEU A 316 -20.81 9.92 4.88
CA LEU A 316 -22.19 9.50 4.64
C LEU A 316 -22.25 8.26 3.75
N VAL A 317 -21.45 8.16 2.70
CA VAL A 317 -21.44 6.95 1.85
C VAL A 317 -20.89 5.76 2.66
N LYS A 318 -19.78 5.96 3.36
CA LYS A 318 -19.13 4.92 4.17
C LYS A 318 -20.02 4.41 5.32
N THR A 319 -20.80 5.29 5.96
CA THR A 319 -21.76 4.89 7.00
C THR A 319 -23.03 4.24 6.43
N ALA A 320 -23.45 4.59 5.22
CA ALA A 320 -24.54 3.90 4.54
C ALA A 320 -24.15 2.45 4.23
N ALA A 321 -22.91 2.23 3.76
CA ALA A 321 -22.37 0.88 3.58
C ALA A 321 -22.31 0.08 4.89
N ALA A 322 -21.81 0.68 5.97
CA ALA A 322 -21.80 0.04 7.30
C ALA A 322 -23.23 -0.32 7.80
N GLY A 323 -24.21 0.51 7.45
CA GLY A 323 -25.62 0.32 7.78
C GLY A 323 -26.39 -0.58 6.82
N GLU A 324 -25.73 -1.13 5.80
CA GLU A 324 -26.34 -1.96 4.75
C GLU A 324 -27.47 -1.21 3.98
N ASP A 325 -27.36 0.12 3.88
CA ASP A 325 -28.34 1.04 3.29
C ASP A 325 -27.93 1.39 1.84
N ALA A 326 -28.77 1.04 0.87
CA ALA A 326 -28.56 1.29 -0.57
C ALA A 326 -28.82 2.76 -0.94
N ASN A 327 -28.07 3.68 -0.33
CA ASN A 327 -28.37 5.10 -0.38
C ASN A 327 -27.71 5.84 -1.56
N TRP A 328 -28.27 5.73 -2.77
CA TRP A 328 -27.73 6.44 -3.95
C TRP A 328 -27.83 7.96 -3.84
N GLY A 329 -28.74 8.50 -3.01
CA GLY A 329 -28.80 9.93 -2.72
C GLY A 329 -27.49 10.46 -2.13
N ARG A 330 -26.83 9.68 -1.25
CA ARG A 330 -25.51 10.00 -0.71
C ARG A 330 -24.39 9.91 -1.76
N ILE A 331 -24.55 9.06 -2.77
CA ILE A 331 -23.66 9.00 -3.94
C ILE A 331 -23.80 10.28 -4.78
N VAL A 332 -25.03 10.69 -5.13
CA VAL A 332 -25.30 11.93 -5.88
C VAL A 332 -24.71 13.15 -5.16
N MET A 333 -24.91 13.24 -3.83
CA MET A 333 -24.30 14.29 -3.01
C MET A 333 -22.76 14.26 -3.10
N ALA A 334 -22.16 13.08 -3.06
CA ALA A 334 -20.70 12.95 -3.12
C ALA A 334 -20.13 13.28 -4.51
N VAL A 335 -20.86 12.98 -5.59
CA VAL A 335 -20.52 13.46 -6.94
C VAL A 335 -20.57 15.00 -6.97
N GLY A 336 -21.65 15.60 -6.45
CA GLY A 336 -21.84 17.05 -6.46
C GLY A 336 -20.80 17.85 -5.68
N LYS A 337 -20.21 17.29 -4.62
CA LYS A 337 -19.12 17.94 -3.84
C LYS A 337 -17.72 17.71 -4.41
N SER A 338 -17.56 16.95 -5.50
CA SER A 338 -16.25 16.53 -6.02
C SER A 338 -15.41 17.69 -6.58
N GLY A 339 -16.06 18.80 -6.95
CA GLY A 339 -15.43 19.92 -7.65
C GLY A 339 -15.27 19.70 -9.16
N GLU A 340 -15.67 18.53 -9.67
CA GLU A 340 -15.66 18.20 -11.09
C GLU A 340 -16.99 18.54 -11.78
N MET A 341 -16.94 18.65 -13.10
CA MET A 341 -18.15 18.80 -13.91
C MET A 341 -19.04 17.56 -13.74
N ALA A 342 -20.30 17.81 -13.40
CA ALA A 342 -21.35 16.81 -13.34
C ALA A 342 -22.67 17.47 -13.75
N ASP A 343 -23.40 16.81 -14.64
CA ASP A 343 -24.78 17.15 -14.95
C ASP A 343 -25.67 16.14 -14.22
N ARG A 344 -26.36 16.60 -13.16
CA ARG A 344 -27.15 15.73 -12.30
C ARG A 344 -28.21 14.95 -13.10
N ASP A 345 -28.74 15.56 -14.16
CA ASP A 345 -29.86 15.04 -14.96
C ASP A 345 -29.36 13.97 -15.97
N ARG A 346 -28.05 13.67 -16.00
CA ARG A 346 -27.45 12.60 -16.82
C ARG A 346 -26.97 11.40 -16.01
N LEU A 347 -26.90 11.53 -14.69
CA LEU A 347 -26.26 10.52 -13.85
C LEU A 347 -26.99 9.19 -13.91
N ALA A 348 -26.22 8.11 -13.91
CA ALA A 348 -26.71 6.77 -13.65
C ALA A 348 -25.86 6.08 -12.57
N ILE A 349 -26.49 5.33 -11.68
CA ILE A 349 -25.85 4.73 -10.50
C ILE A 349 -26.29 3.27 -10.36
N TRP A 350 -25.35 2.41 -10.00
CA TRP A 350 -25.59 1.00 -9.70
C TRP A 350 -24.95 0.59 -8.36
N PHE A 351 -25.62 -0.30 -7.65
CA PHE A 351 -25.03 -1.15 -6.62
C PHE A 351 -24.99 -2.59 -7.14
N GLY A 352 -23.79 -3.17 -7.27
CA GLY A 352 -23.63 -4.41 -8.03
C GLY A 352 -24.15 -4.24 -9.45
N ASP A 353 -25.02 -5.16 -9.87
CA ASP A 353 -25.71 -5.10 -11.17
C ASP A 353 -27.05 -4.35 -11.12
N ILE A 354 -27.49 -3.88 -9.94
CA ILE A 354 -28.78 -3.22 -9.74
C ILE A 354 -28.66 -1.73 -10.03
N ARG A 355 -29.27 -1.28 -11.13
CA ARG A 355 -29.36 0.16 -11.44
C ARG A 355 -30.41 0.80 -10.53
N VAL A 356 -29.99 1.82 -9.81
CA VAL A 356 -30.84 2.51 -8.81
C VAL A 356 -31.23 3.92 -9.23
N ALA A 357 -30.42 4.53 -10.10
CA ALA A 357 -30.72 5.81 -10.73
C ALA A 357 -30.28 5.80 -12.19
N VAL A 358 -31.01 6.52 -13.05
CA VAL A 358 -30.71 6.72 -14.47
C VAL A 358 -31.32 8.05 -14.91
N ASN A 359 -30.64 8.77 -15.82
CA ASN A 359 -31.07 10.10 -16.29
C ASN A 359 -31.37 11.08 -15.13
N GLY A 360 -30.58 11.00 -14.05
CA GLY A 360 -30.73 11.86 -12.87
C GLY A 360 -31.93 11.62 -11.99
N GLU A 361 -32.74 10.59 -12.26
CA GLU A 361 -33.88 10.19 -11.45
C GLU A 361 -33.77 8.74 -10.98
N ARG A 362 -34.68 8.33 -10.09
CA ARG A 362 -34.78 6.94 -9.63
C ARG A 362 -35.11 6.04 -10.83
N ASP A 363 -34.44 4.89 -10.92
CA ASP A 363 -34.76 3.91 -11.96
C ASP A 363 -36.22 3.42 -11.82
N PRO A 364 -37.05 3.46 -12.88
CA PRO A 364 -38.40 2.89 -12.87
C PRO A 364 -38.46 1.43 -12.43
N ASP A 365 -37.42 0.65 -12.75
CA ASP A 365 -37.30 -0.77 -12.42
C ASP A 365 -36.59 -1.01 -11.06
N TYR A 366 -36.38 0.06 -10.27
CA TYR A 366 -35.69 -0.01 -8.98
C TYR A 366 -36.40 -0.93 -7.98
N SER A 367 -35.63 -1.88 -7.41
CA SER A 367 -36.03 -2.73 -6.29
C SER A 367 -35.17 -2.47 -5.05
N GLU A 368 -35.81 -1.94 -4.00
CA GLU A 368 -35.17 -1.70 -2.69
C GLU A 368 -34.60 -2.97 -2.08
N ALA A 369 -35.34 -4.07 -2.17
CA ALA A 369 -34.89 -5.35 -1.62
C ALA A 369 -33.64 -5.84 -2.34
N ALA A 370 -33.60 -5.76 -3.68
CA ALA A 370 -32.46 -6.21 -4.46
C ALA A 370 -31.20 -5.36 -4.20
N ALA A 371 -31.35 -4.03 -4.15
CA ALA A 371 -30.24 -3.13 -3.84
C ALA A 371 -29.74 -3.34 -2.40
N SER A 372 -30.65 -3.49 -1.43
CA SER A 372 -30.31 -3.79 -0.03
C SER A 372 -29.57 -5.13 0.11
N ASP A 373 -29.93 -6.15 -0.66
CA ASP A 373 -29.25 -7.44 -0.65
C ASP A 373 -27.80 -7.33 -1.14
N VAL A 374 -27.50 -6.45 -2.11
CA VAL A 374 -26.12 -6.12 -2.49
C VAL A 374 -25.37 -5.49 -1.31
N MET A 375 -25.99 -4.56 -0.59
CA MET A 375 -25.34 -3.86 0.53
C MET A 375 -25.05 -4.75 1.75
N LYS A 376 -25.72 -5.91 1.86
CA LYS A 376 -25.41 -6.93 2.88
C LYS A 376 -24.11 -7.69 2.61
N ALA A 377 -23.63 -7.70 1.35
CA ALA A 377 -22.38 -8.35 1.00
C ALA A 377 -21.17 -7.68 1.70
N GLN A 378 -20.07 -8.42 1.76
CA GLN A 378 -18.78 -7.88 2.20
C GLN A 378 -18.10 -7.04 1.11
N ASP A 379 -18.35 -7.37 -0.16
CA ASP A 379 -17.82 -6.68 -1.33
C ASP A 379 -18.96 -5.98 -2.04
N ILE A 380 -18.89 -4.65 -2.13
CA ILE A 380 -19.95 -3.81 -2.68
C ILE A 380 -19.40 -3.06 -3.91
N PRO A 381 -19.68 -3.55 -5.13
CA PRO A 381 -19.42 -2.79 -6.34
C PRO A 381 -20.38 -1.59 -6.41
N VAL A 382 -19.84 -0.41 -6.69
CA VAL A 382 -20.60 0.82 -6.93
C VAL A 382 -20.17 1.37 -8.27
N LYS A 383 -21.11 1.51 -9.21
CA LYS A 383 -20.83 2.14 -10.51
C LYS A 383 -21.56 3.47 -10.60
N VAL A 384 -20.87 4.50 -11.09
CA VAL A 384 -21.45 5.82 -11.38
C VAL A 384 -21.05 6.23 -12.78
N ASP A 385 -22.03 6.44 -13.66
CA ASP A 385 -21.80 7.00 -14.98
C ASP A 385 -22.17 8.48 -15.00
N ILE A 386 -21.23 9.32 -15.43
CA ILE A 386 -21.35 10.79 -15.41
C ILE A 386 -21.97 11.33 -16.70
N GLY A 387 -21.86 10.61 -17.83
CA GLY A 387 -22.52 10.96 -19.09
C GLY A 387 -21.99 12.23 -19.79
N LEU A 388 -20.74 12.62 -19.54
CA LEU A 388 -20.09 13.82 -20.09
C LEU A 388 -18.91 13.53 -21.04
N GLY A 389 -18.29 12.35 -20.96
CA GLY A 389 -17.11 12.00 -21.76
C GLY A 389 -16.78 10.51 -21.76
N ALA A 390 -15.49 10.18 -21.84
CA ALA A 390 -14.99 8.79 -21.87
C ALA A 390 -14.07 8.45 -20.70
N GLY A 391 -13.84 9.40 -19.79
CA GLY A 391 -12.95 9.23 -18.64
C GLY A 391 -13.46 8.17 -17.68
N THR A 392 -12.54 7.36 -17.16
CA THR A 392 -12.83 6.24 -16.26
C THR A 392 -11.81 6.15 -15.12
N ALA A 393 -12.27 5.76 -13.94
CA ALA A 393 -11.39 5.43 -12.81
C ALA A 393 -12.11 4.54 -11.82
N THR A 394 -11.34 3.67 -11.16
CA THR A 394 -11.83 2.85 -10.03
C THR A 394 -11.04 3.20 -8.77
N VAL A 395 -11.74 3.33 -7.65
CA VAL A 395 -11.15 3.57 -6.32
C VAL A 395 -11.74 2.58 -5.32
N TRP A 396 -10.90 2.02 -4.45
CA TRP A 396 -11.32 1.12 -3.38
C TRP A 396 -11.34 1.81 -2.02
N THR A 397 -12.39 1.54 -1.23
CA THR A 397 -12.47 1.99 0.16
C THR A 397 -13.18 0.95 1.02
N CYS A 398 -13.32 1.24 2.30
CA CYS A 398 -14.12 0.46 3.24
C CYS A 398 -15.29 1.27 3.78
N ASP A 399 -16.15 0.64 4.57
CA ASP A 399 -17.17 1.32 5.35
C ASP A 399 -16.59 2.13 6.54
N LEU A 400 -17.42 2.94 7.21
CA LEU A 400 -17.06 3.70 8.41
C LEU A 400 -17.93 3.22 9.57
N THR A 401 -17.31 2.55 10.54
CA THR A 401 -18.00 1.88 11.64
C THR A 401 -17.76 2.58 12.98
N LYS A 402 -18.48 2.13 14.02
CA LYS A 402 -18.24 2.57 15.40
C LYS A 402 -16.86 2.14 15.90
N GLU A 403 -16.35 1.00 15.42
CA GLU A 403 -15.06 0.45 15.83
C GLU A 403 -13.89 1.34 15.38
N TYR A 404 -13.99 1.95 14.19
CA TYR A 404 -13.01 2.96 13.75
C TYR A 404 -12.83 4.08 14.79
N VAL A 405 -13.94 4.59 15.32
CA VAL A 405 -13.94 5.66 16.35
C VAL A 405 -13.37 5.13 17.67
N ALA A 406 -13.71 3.91 18.08
CA ALA A 406 -13.16 3.31 19.30
C ALA A 406 -11.64 3.12 19.22
N ILE A 407 -11.14 2.54 18.12
CA ILE A 407 -9.70 2.31 17.88
C ILE A 407 -8.93 3.64 17.94
N ASN A 408 -9.42 4.66 17.23
CA ASN A 408 -8.72 5.94 17.09
C ASN A 408 -8.93 6.89 18.28
N GLY A 409 -10.03 6.75 19.02
CA GLY A 409 -10.28 7.48 20.27
C GLY A 409 -9.35 7.04 21.40
N ASP A 410 -9.00 5.74 21.45
CA ASP A 410 -8.19 5.15 22.52
C ASP A 410 -6.72 4.89 22.12
N TYR A 411 -6.28 5.28 20.92
CA TYR A 411 -4.97 4.89 20.36
C TYR A 411 -3.75 5.34 21.19
N ARG A 412 -3.89 6.41 21.98
CA ARG A 412 -2.83 6.96 22.86
C ARG A 412 -3.06 6.73 24.35
N SER A 413 -4.17 6.08 24.72
CA SER A 413 -4.58 5.86 26.12
C SER A 413 -3.99 4.61 26.73
#